data_AF-A0A1V5AUE9-F1
#
_entry.id   AF-A0A1V5AUE9-F1
#
_cell.length_a   1.000
_cell.length_b   1.000
_cell.length_c   1.000
_cell.angle_alpha   90.00
_cell.angle_beta   90.00
_cell.angle_gamma   90.00
#
_symmetry.space_group_name_H-M   'P 1'
#
loop_
_entity.id
_entity.type
_entity.pdbx_description
1 polymer ?
#
loop_
_entity_poly.entity_id
_entity_poly.type
_entity_poly.pdbx_seq_one_letter_code
_entity_poly.pdbx_strand_id
1 'polypeptide(L)'
;MSALSLISVILLMQASYFDTQGTIADVISPTCLLIGNDKLNLADVDASGLTARQYAYLMDDLRSSLIGKNVLVKGGYVYFDLTGSYNSHSINEMTQKEISDLKEMCLFGYDIDC
;
A
#
# COMPACT_ATOMS: atom_id res chain seq x y z
N MET A 1 35.38 1.52 -18.65
CA MET A 1 34.45 1.48 -17.49
C MET A 1 33.50 0.32 -17.72
N SER A 2 33.62 -0.74 -16.93
CA SER A 2 32.89 -1.99 -17.16
C SER A 2 31.42 -1.85 -16.76
N ALA A 3 30.50 -2.32 -17.61
CA ALA A 3 29.05 -2.25 -17.38
C ALA A 3 28.59 -2.82 -16.02
N LEU A 4 29.38 -3.73 -15.44
CA LEU A 4 29.18 -4.28 -14.08
C LEU A 4 29.27 -3.21 -12.98
N SER A 5 30.12 -2.18 -13.12
CA SER A 5 30.23 -1.13 -12.12
C SER A 5 28.99 -0.22 -12.09
N LEU A 6 28.30 -0.07 -13.23
CA LEU A 6 27.07 0.72 -13.30
C LEU A 6 25.89 0.02 -12.61
N ILE A 7 25.77 -1.31 -12.76
CA ILE A 7 24.71 -2.09 -12.11
C ILE A 7 24.81 -1.99 -10.59
N SER A 8 26.01 -2.11 -10.03
CA SER A 8 26.23 -1.97 -8.59
C SER A 8 25.87 -0.59 -8.05
N VAL A 9 26.14 0.48 -8.82
CA VAL A 9 25.83 1.86 -8.40
C VAL A 9 24.32 2.15 -8.47
N ILE A 10 23.62 1.64 -9.49
CA ILE A 10 22.16 1.81 -9.62
C ILE A 10 21.41 1.09 -8.49
N LEU A 11 21.84 -0.12 -8.13
CA LEU A 11 21.27 -0.87 -7.00
C LEU A 11 21.52 -0.17 -5.65
N LEU A 12 22.70 0.44 -5.46
CA LEU A 12 23.03 1.20 -4.24
C LEU A 12 22.21 2.50 -4.10
N MET A 13 21.81 3.14 -5.21
CA MET A 13 20.97 4.34 -5.18
C MET A 13 19.51 4.06 -4.81
N GLN A 14 18.94 2.91 -5.19
CA GLN A 14 17.57 2.58 -4.80
C GLN A 14 17.45 2.34 -3.29
N ALA A 15 18.45 1.71 -2.68
CA ALA A 15 18.48 1.44 -1.24
C ALA A 15 18.60 2.71 -0.37
N SER A 16 19.09 3.84 -0.91
CA SER A 16 19.12 5.12 -0.17
C SER A 16 17.86 5.96 -0.32
N TYR A 17 16.98 5.60 -1.26
CA TYR A 17 15.74 6.34 -1.52
C TYR A 17 14.59 5.91 -0.61
N PHE A 18 14.60 4.65 -0.15
CA PHE A 18 13.56 4.06 0.70
C PHE A 18 14.07 3.88 2.13
N ASP A 19 13.17 4.13 3.09
CA ASP A 19 13.48 4.04 4.52
C ASP A 19 13.51 2.59 5.00
N THR A 20 12.63 1.74 4.45
CA THR A 20 12.63 0.30 4.73
C THR A 20 12.09 -0.51 3.56
N GLN A 21 12.37 -1.81 3.57
CA GLN A 21 11.82 -2.80 2.66
C GLN A 21 11.37 -4.04 3.44
N GLY A 22 10.35 -4.74 2.96
CA GLY A 22 9.88 -5.96 3.61
C GLY A 22 8.67 -6.59 2.94
N THR A 23 8.10 -7.59 3.60
CA THR A 23 6.90 -8.29 3.13
C THR A 23 5.72 -7.91 4.03
N ILE A 24 4.56 -7.60 3.44
CA ILE A 24 3.34 -7.37 4.20
C ILE A 24 2.91 -8.69 4.86
N ALA A 25 3.00 -8.75 6.18
CA ALA A 25 2.63 -9.91 6.98
C ALA A 25 1.13 -9.91 7.34
N ASP A 26 0.54 -8.73 7.53
CA ASP A 26 -0.88 -8.58 7.84
C ASP A 26 -1.41 -7.18 7.46
N VAL A 27 -2.72 -7.07 7.28
CA VAL A 27 -3.46 -5.80 7.18
C VAL A 27 -4.23 -5.62 8.47
N ILE A 28 -3.78 -4.67 9.30
CA ILE A 28 -4.35 -4.39 10.62
C ILE A 28 -5.62 -3.55 10.47
N SER A 29 -5.59 -2.57 9.58
CA SER A 29 -6.71 -1.70 9.20
C SER A 29 -6.43 -1.11 7.81
N PRO A 30 -7.39 -0.44 7.14
CA PRO A 30 -7.12 0.22 5.87
C PRO A 30 -6.00 1.27 5.93
N THR A 31 -5.70 1.79 7.12
CA THR A 31 -4.66 2.80 7.34
C THR A 31 -3.40 2.24 8.01
N CYS A 32 -3.30 0.92 8.24
CA CYS A 32 -2.20 0.33 8.99
C CYS A 32 -1.85 -1.07 8.49
N LEU A 33 -0.59 -1.26 8.10
CA LEU A 33 -0.02 -2.52 7.65
C LEU A 33 1.00 -3.06 8.65
N LEU A 34 1.14 -4.37 8.71
CA LEU A 34 2.27 -5.03 9.36
C LEU A 34 3.27 -5.43 8.27
N ILE A 35 4.45 -4.83 8.25
CA ILE A 35 5.52 -5.13 7.29
C ILE A 35 6.64 -5.83 8.05
N GLY A 36 6.87 -7.11 7.76
CA GLY A 36 7.67 -7.97 8.63
C GLY A 36 7.05 -8.03 10.03
N ASN A 37 7.74 -7.47 11.02
CA ASN A 37 7.25 -7.35 12.40
C ASN A 37 6.87 -5.92 12.79
N ASP A 38 7.02 -4.96 11.88
CA ASP A 38 6.84 -3.54 12.15
C ASP A 38 5.47 -3.06 11.70
N LYS A 39 4.76 -2.37 12.60
CA LYS A 39 3.51 -1.70 12.27
C LYS A 39 3.80 -0.38 11.59
N LEU A 40 3.19 -0.15 10.45
CA LEU A 40 3.29 1.09 9.69
C LEU A 40 1.90 1.69 9.48
N ASN A 41 1.72 2.92 9.94
CA ASN A 41 0.55 3.72 9.59
C ASN A 41 0.79 4.37 8.22
N LEU A 42 -0.18 4.20 7.33
CA LEU A 42 -0.16 4.75 5.99
C LEU A 42 -0.42 6.26 6.04
N ALA A 43 0.49 7.05 5.45
CA ALA A 43 0.27 8.47 5.24
C ALA A 43 -0.93 8.72 4.29
N ASP A 44 -1.71 9.77 4.56
CA ASP A 44 -2.81 10.26 3.72
C ASP A 44 -3.92 9.27 3.38
N VAL A 45 -4.08 8.20 4.17
CA VAL A 45 -5.22 7.30 4.09
C VAL A 45 -6.18 7.61 5.23
N ASP A 46 -7.44 7.92 4.89
CA ASP A 46 -8.51 8.19 5.84
C ASP A 46 -9.74 7.32 5.59
N ALA A 47 -9.85 6.25 6.39
CA ALA A 47 -10.97 5.34 6.40
C ALA A 47 -12.18 5.84 7.21
N SER A 48 -12.11 7.04 7.80
CA SER A 48 -13.23 7.61 8.54
C SER A 48 -14.46 7.81 7.64
N GLY A 49 -15.65 7.66 8.21
CA GLY A 49 -16.91 7.80 7.48
C GLY A 49 -17.29 6.59 6.60
N LEU A 50 -16.48 5.52 6.55
CA LEU A 50 -16.95 4.24 6.04
C LEU A 50 -17.97 3.62 6.99
N THR A 51 -19.02 3.00 6.44
CA THR A 51 -19.91 2.14 7.22
C THR A 51 -19.18 0.86 7.64
N ALA A 52 -19.72 0.14 8.63
CA ALA A 52 -19.14 -1.13 9.06
C ALA A 52 -19.03 -2.15 7.92
N ARG A 53 -19.99 -2.15 6.98
CA ARG A 53 -20.02 -3.06 5.83
C ARG A 53 -18.98 -2.69 4.77
N GLN A 54 -18.86 -1.40 4.44
CA GLN A 54 -17.81 -0.92 3.53
C GLN A 54 -16.41 -1.18 4.10
N TYR A 55 -16.23 -0.94 5.40
CA TYR A 55 -14.97 -1.23 6.08
C TYR A 55 -14.64 -2.73 6.03
N ALA A 56 -15.63 -3.60 6.27
CA ALA A 56 -15.44 -5.04 6.19
C ALA A 56 -15.08 -5.51 4.77
N TYR A 57 -15.77 -4.99 3.75
CA TYR A 57 -15.47 -5.26 2.35
C TYR A 57 -14.03 -4.84 2.00
N LEU A 58 -13.66 -3.60 2.31
CA LEU A 58 -12.32 -3.07 2.05
C LEU A 58 -11.25 -3.89 2.78
N MET A 59 -11.50 -4.29 4.02
CA MET A 59 -10.56 -5.13 4.77
C MET A 59 -10.34 -6.51 4.13
N ASP A 60 -11.38 -7.12 3.56
CA ASP A 60 -11.28 -8.40 2.88
C ASP A 60 -10.46 -8.26 1.58
N ASP A 61 -10.77 -7.24 0.77
CA ASP A 61 -10.05 -6.97 -0.47
C ASP A 61 -8.56 -6.70 -0.19
N LEU A 62 -8.26 -5.76 0.71
CA LEU A 62 -6.88 -5.41 1.07
C LEU A 62 -6.12 -6.63 1.60
N ARG A 63 -6.72 -7.48 2.44
CA ARG A 63 -6.05 -8.70 2.94
C ARG A 63 -5.74 -9.67 1.82
N SER A 64 -6.69 -9.89 0.93
CA SER A 64 -6.53 -10.82 -0.20
C SER A 64 -5.48 -10.32 -1.20
N SER A 65 -5.39 -9.00 -1.40
CA SER A 65 -4.54 -8.37 -2.40
C SER A 65 -3.11 -8.09 -1.91
N LEU A 66 -2.95 -7.77 -0.62
CA LEU A 66 -1.69 -7.21 -0.09
C LEU A 66 -0.83 -8.20 0.68
N ILE A 67 -1.41 -9.17 1.41
CA ILE A 67 -0.62 -10.07 2.26
C ILE A 67 0.35 -10.90 1.42
N GLY A 68 1.60 -10.99 1.88
CA GLY A 68 2.67 -11.70 1.20
C GLY A 68 3.35 -10.90 0.07
N LYS A 69 2.92 -9.68 -0.22
CA LYS A 69 3.57 -8.82 -1.21
C LYS A 69 4.82 -8.15 -0.62
N ASN A 70 5.88 -8.09 -1.42
CA ASN A 70 7.08 -7.33 -1.09
C ASN A 70 6.87 -5.85 -1.40
N VAL A 71 7.36 -4.99 -0.51
CA VAL A 71 7.13 -3.56 -0.55
C VAL A 71 8.35 -2.76 -0.14
N LEU A 72 8.40 -1.54 -0.64
CA LEU A 72 9.35 -0.49 -0.29
C LEU A 72 8.57 0.64 0.40
N VAL A 73 9.15 1.21 1.46
CA VAL A 73 8.50 2.25 2.27
C VAL A 73 9.30 3.54 2.19
N LYS A 74 8.61 4.65 2.00
CA LYS A 74 9.20 5.99 2.06
C LYS A 74 8.24 6.97 2.72
N GLY A 75 8.63 7.56 3.84
CA GLY A 75 7.86 8.61 4.52
C GLY A 75 6.43 8.21 4.88
N GLY A 76 6.17 6.93 5.15
CA GLY A 76 4.82 6.40 5.42
C GLY A 76 4.01 6.01 4.17
N TYR A 77 4.56 6.18 2.97
CA TYR A 77 4.01 5.64 1.72
C TYR A 77 4.61 4.29 1.41
N VAL A 78 3.77 3.35 0.98
CA VAL A 78 4.15 1.98 0.68
C VAL A 78 4.00 1.73 -0.82
N TYR A 79 5.02 1.17 -1.44
CA TYR A 79 5.06 0.86 -2.87
C TYR A 79 5.35 -0.63 -3.06
N PHE A 80 4.71 -1.27 -4.05
CA PHE A 80 5.10 -2.63 -4.40
C PHE A 80 6.51 -2.69 -4.96
N ASP A 81 7.31 -3.62 -4.44
CA ASP A 81 8.62 -3.94 -4.99
C ASP A 81 8.44 -4.82 -6.23
N LEU A 82 8.86 -4.30 -7.38
CA LEU A 82 8.81 -4.99 -8.67
C LEU A 82 10.19 -5.48 -9.12
N THR A 83 11.03 -5.93 -8.17
CA THR A 83 12.33 -6.57 -8.44
C THR A 83 13.26 -5.67 -9.27
N GLY A 84 13.60 -4.51 -8.70
CA GLY A 84 14.46 -3.49 -9.34
C GLY A 84 13.70 -2.28 -9.90
N SER A 85 12.39 -2.24 -9.70
CA SER A 85 11.50 -1.11 -9.94
C SER A 85 10.42 -1.06 -8.86
N TYR A 86 9.57 -0.05 -8.88
CA TYR A 86 8.40 0.08 -8.01
C TYR A 86 7.24 0.72 -8.77
N ASN A 87 6.02 0.52 -8.26
CA ASN A 87 4.84 1.12 -8.87
C ASN A 87 4.83 2.65 -8.77
N SER A 88 4.28 3.32 -9.79
CA SER A 88 4.11 4.79 -9.80
C SER A 88 3.12 5.28 -8.75
N HIS A 89 2.18 4.42 -8.35
CA HIS A 89 1.19 4.69 -7.32
C HIS A 89 1.47 3.85 -6.08
N SER A 90 1.43 4.52 -4.93
CA SER A 90 1.52 3.90 -3.63
C SER A 90 0.25 3.11 -3.31
N ILE A 91 0.39 2.10 -2.45
CA ILE A 91 -0.74 1.40 -1.82
C ILE A 91 -1.65 2.42 -1.14
N ASN A 92 -1.08 3.46 -0.52
CA ASN A 92 -1.81 4.55 0.11
C ASN A 92 -2.79 5.22 -0.89
N GLU A 93 -2.30 5.63 -2.05
CA GLU A 93 -3.14 6.27 -3.08
C GLU A 93 -4.22 5.33 -3.61
N MET A 94 -3.88 4.06 -3.84
CA MET A 94 -4.82 3.05 -4.30
C MET A 94 -5.92 2.81 -3.26
N THR A 95 -5.55 2.61 -1.99
CA THR A 95 -6.50 2.41 -0.89
C THR A 95 -7.36 3.66 -0.65
N GLN A 96 -6.78 4.86 -0.66
CA GLN A 96 -7.54 6.10 -0.50
C GLN A 96 -8.54 6.30 -1.65
N LYS A 97 -8.16 5.94 -2.88
CA LYS A 97 -9.07 5.98 -4.02
C LYS A 97 -10.23 5.01 -3.81
N GLU A 98 -9.96 3.77 -3.41
CA GLU A 98 -11.00 2.76 -3.17
C GLU A 98 -11.95 3.18 -2.04
N ILE A 99 -11.44 3.75 -0.97
CA ILE A 99 -12.26 4.36 0.10
C ILE A 99 -13.19 5.44 -0.46
N SER A 100 -12.67 6.30 -1.34
CA SER A 100 -13.44 7.38 -1.94
C SER A 100 -14.52 6.83 -2.87
N ASP A 101 -14.19 5.84 -3.70
CA ASP A 101 -15.13 5.14 -4.59
C ASP A 101 -16.25 4.45 -3.78
N LEU A 102 -15.92 3.78 -2.67
CA LEU A 102 -16.90 3.13 -1.78
C LEU A 102 -17.86 4.15 -1.16
N LYS A 103 -17.36 5.32 -0.74
CA LYS A 103 -18.20 6.41 -0.21
C LYS A 103 -19.13 6.96 -1.29
N GLU A 104 -18.65 7.10 -2.52
CA GLU A 104 -19.44 7.60 -3.66
C GLU A 104 -20.50 6.59 -4.12
N MET A 105 -20.19 5.30 -4.17
CA MET A 105 -21.17 4.25 -4.53
C MET A 105 -22.43 4.32 -3.67
N CYS A 106 -22.27 4.67 -2.39
CA CYS A 106 -23.38 4.85 -1.45
C CYS A 106 -24.20 6.13 -1.74
N LEU A 107 -23.59 7.18 -2.29
CA LEU A 107 -24.29 8.43 -2.68
C LEU A 107 -25.15 8.25 -3.94
N PHE A 108 -24.79 7.31 -4.82
CA PHE A 108 -25.44 7.09 -6.11
C PHE A 108 -26.35 5.85 -6.16
N GLY A 109 -26.55 5.16 -5.03
CA GLY A 109 -27.50 4.04 -4.92
C GLY A 109 -27.06 2.75 -5.64
N TYR A 110 -25.75 2.55 -5.81
CA TYR A 110 -25.18 1.28 -6.27
C TYR A 110 -24.79 0.44 -5.05
N ASP A 111 -25.39 -0.75 -4.91
CA ASP A 111 -25.33 -1.58 -3.70
C ASP A 111 -23.95 -2.18 -3.39
N ILE A 112 -23.40 -1.78 -2.23
CA ILE A 112 -22.67 -2.62 -1.24
C ILE A 112 -23.28 -2.28 0.13
N ASP A 113 -24.58 -2.55 0.27
CA ASP A 113 -25.62 -1.64 0.78
C ASP A 113 -25.22 -0.77 1.99
N CYS A 114 -25.40 0.54 1.80
CA CYS A 114 -25.65 1.52 2.86
C CYS A 114 -26.72 0.99 3.83
#